data_AF-A0A1G1YHG2-F1
#
_entry.id   AF-A0A1G1YHG2-F1
#
_cell.length_a   1.000
_cell.length_b   1.000
_cell.length_c   1.000
_cell.angle_alpha   90.00
_cell.angle_beta   90.00
_cell.angle_gamma   90.00
#
_symmetry.space_group_name_H-M   'P 1'
#
loop_
_entity.id
_entity.type
_entity.pdbx_description
1 polymer ?
#
loop_
_entity_poly.entity_id
_entity_poly.type
_entity_poly.pdbx_seq_one_letter_code
_entity_poly.pdbx_strand_id
1 'polypeptide(L)'
;MYFNQATNPTKLKHAVYLLSSTILGLLLSFIAHAVIEIGYLSWAQSRGIIITFYNGCALLPIIQIGLLLFGVIGGFFLGRFWWRMIYIEKVWAKKNN
;
A
#
# COMPACT_ATOMS: atom_id res chain seq x y z
N MET A 1 30.60 6.32 -9.27
CA MET A 1 29.15 6.42 -8.99
C MET A 1 28.40 6.25 -10.31
N TYR A 2 28.02 5.02 -10.65
CA TYR A 2 27.50 4.61 -11.98
C TYR A 2 25.98 4.88 -12.14
N PHE A 3 25.52 6.11 -11.85
CA PHE A 3 24.10 6.48 -12.05
C PHE A 3 23.90 7.32 -13.33
N ASN A 4 24.67 7.06 -14.39
CA ASN A 4 24.65 7.88 -15.60
C ASN A 4 24.42 7.08 -16.90
N GLN A 5 23.48 6.13 -16.84
CA GLN A 5 22.82 5.65 -18.05
C GLN A 5 21.32 5.73 -17.85
N ALA A 6 20.73 6.82 -18.35
CA ALA A 6 19.29 6.96 -18.50
C ALA A 6 18.81 5.95 -19.56
N THR A 7 18.74 4.67 -19.19
CA THR A 7 18.07 3.68 -20.03
C THR A 7 16.61 4.11 -20.16
N ASN A 8 16.13 4.27 -21.39
CA ASN A 8 14.73 4.59 -21.63
C ASN A 8 13.82 3.64 -20.84
N PRO A 9 12.79 4.16 -20.15
CA PRO A 9 11.87 3.32 -19.38
C PRO A 9 11.20 2.29 -20.29
N THR A 10 11.60 1.02 -20.15
CA THR A 10 11.02 -0.08 -20.92
C THR A 10 9.65 -0.47 -20.37
N LYS A 11 8.78 -1.04 -21.22
CA LYS A 11 7.48 -1.57 -20.80
C LYS A 11 7.59 -2.61 -19.68
N LEU A 12 8.63 -3.45 -19.69
CA LEU A 12 8.87 -4.46 -18.65
C LEU A 12 9.17 -3.82 -17.29
N LYS A 13 10.09 -2.85 -17.25
CA LYS A 13 10.41 -2.10 -16.02
C LYS A 13 9.16 -1.44 -15.42
N HIS A 14 8.30 -0.87 -16.27
CA HIS A 14 7.05 -0.27 -15.82
C HIS A 14 6.10 -1.29 -15.20
N ALA A 15 5.93 -2.46 -15.83
CA ALA A 15 5.09 -3.52 -15.31
C ALA A 15 5.59 -4.05 -13.96
N VAL A 16 6.90 -4.34 -13.84
CA VAL A 16 7.50 -4.78 -12.57
C VAL A 16 7.32 -3.73 -11.48
N TYR A 17 7.47 -2.45 -11.82
CA TYR A 17 7.31 -1.35 -10.87
C TYR A 17 5.87 -1.28 -10.33
N LEU A 18 4.87 -1.32 -11.21
CA LEU A 18 3.46 -1.30 -10.81
C LEU A 18 3.05 -2.55 -10.01
N LEU A 19 3.55 -3.73 -10.39
CA LEU A 19 3.33 -4.96 -9.61
C LEU A 19 3.93 -4.83 -8.22
N SER A 20 5.17 -4.35 -8.12
CA SER A 20 5.86 -4.18 -6.83
C SER A 20 5.13 -3.19 -5.92
N SER A 21 4.67 -2.06 -6.46
CA SER A 21 3.92 -1.07 -5.67
C SER A 21 2.53 -1.59 -5.26
N THR A 22 1.90 -2.43 -6.08
CA THR A 22 0.62 -3.05 -5.76
C THR A 22 0.78 -4.08 -4.65
N ILE A 23 1.84 -4.92 -4.72
CA ILE A 23 2.21 -5.84 -3.64
C ILE A 23 2.51 -5.06 -2.36
N LEU A 24 3.24 -3.94 -2.46
CA LEU A 24 3.49 -3.06 -1.32
C LEU A 24 2.16 -2.54 -0.72
N GLY A 25 1.23 -2.06 -1.54
CA GLY A 25 -0.09 -1.62 -1.08
C GLY A 25 -0.89 -2.73 -0.39
N LEU A 26 -0.81 -3.96 -0.88
CA LEU A 26 -1.40 -5.14 -0.24
C LEU A 26 -0.74 -5.46 1.11
N LEU A 27 0.59 -5.36 1.21
CA LEU A 27 1.28 -5.54 2.49
C LEU A 27 0.89 -4.47 3.50
N LEU A 28 0.75 -3.21 3.05
CA LEU A 28 0.28 -2.12 3.91
C LEU A 28 -1.16 -2.33 4.39
N SER A 29 -2.04 -2.91 3.58
CA SER A 29 -3.41 -3.18 4.04
C SER A 29 -3.45 -4.24 5.13
N PHE A 30 -2.59 -5.27 5.08
CA PHE A 30 -2.46 -6.22 6.20
C PHE A 30 -1.95 -5.57 7.47
N ILE A 31 -0.97 -4.67 7.37
CA ILE A 31 -0.48 -3.92 8.54
C ILE A 31 -1.59 -3.02 9.10
N ALA A 32 -2.27 -2.27 8.24
CA ALA A 32 -3.38 -1.41 8.66
C ALA A 32 -4.51 -2.21 9.31
N HIS A 33 -4.80 -3.39 8.76
CA HIS A 33 -5.79 -4.30 9.33
C HIS A 33 -5.42 -4.72 10.75
N ALA A 34 -4.17 -5.18 10.96
CA ALA A 34 -3.68 -5.58 12.28
C ALA A 34 -3.72 -4.41 13.29
N VAL A 35 -3.33 -3.20 12.88
CA VAL A 35 -3.37 -2.02 13.76
C VAL A 35 -4.80 -1.67 14.16
N ILE A 36 -5.74 -1.70 13.22
CA ILE A 36 -7.16 -1.45 13.51
C ILE A 36 -7.69 -2.53 14.46
N GLU A 37 -7.34 -3.80 14.24
CA GLU A 37 -7.78 -4.91 15.09
C GLU A 37 -7.27 -4.77 16.52
N ILE A 38 -5.98 -4.47 16.71
CA ILE A 38 -5.39 -4.22 18.03
C ILE A 38 -6.11 -3.06 18.73
N GLY A 39 -6.37 -1.96 18.02
CA GLY A 39 -7.09 -0.81 18.57
C GLY A 39 -8.53 -1.15 18.97
N TYR A 40 -9.25 -1.89 18.13
CA TYR A 40 -10.61 -2.33 18.38
C TYR A 40 -10.71 -3.29 19.59
N LEU A 41 -9.82 -4.28 19.65
CA LEU A 41 -9.74 -5.24 20.76
C LEU A 41 -9.43 -4.53 22.08
N SER A 42 -8.45 -3.63 22.10
CA SER A 42 -8.08 -2.84 23.28
C SER A 42 -9.24 -1.97 23.78
N TRP A 43 -9.93 -1.30 22.85
CA TRP A 43 -11.11 -0.50 23.18
C TRP A 43 -12.25 -1.34 23.75
N ALA A 44 -12.56 -2.48 23.14
CA ALA A 44 -13.62 -3.38 23.61
C ALA A 44 -13.29 -3.97 24.99
N GLN A 45 -12.03 -4.38 25.20
CA GLN A 45 -11.53 -4.88 26.48
C GLN A 45 -11.67 -3.82 27.59
N SER A 46 -11.31 -2.56 27.33
CA SER A 46 -11.45 -1.46 28.30
C SER A 46 -12.89 -1.16 28.71
N ARG A 47 -13.88 -1.59 27.92
CA ARG A 47 -15.31 -1.37 28.15
C ARG A 47 -16.06 -2.62 28.60
N GLY A 48 -15.38 -3.75 28.73
CA GLY A 48 -16.01 -5.03 29.05
C GLY A 48 -17.00 -5.52 27.96
N ILE A 49 -16.81 -5.06 26.72
CA ILE A 49 -17.69 -5.44 25.60
C ILE A 49 -17.26 -6.82 25.09
N ILE A 50 -18.21 -7.73 24.98
CA ILE A 50 -18.00 -9.04 24.37
C ILE A 50 -17.94 -8.86 22.85
N ILE A 51 -16.90 -9.41 22.23
CA ILE A 51 -16.64 -9.27 20.80
C ILE A 51 -17.11 -10.53 20.08
N THR A 52 -17.89 -10.35 19.03
CA THR A 52 -18.25 -11.43 18.11
C THR A 52 -17.14 -11.62 17.09
N PHE A 53 -16.54 -12.81 17.07
CA PHE A 53 -15.55 -13.17 16.07
C PHE A 53 -16.22 -13.70 14.81
N TYR A 54 -15.74 -13.25 13.65
CA TYR A 54 -16.18 -13.71 12.34
C TYR A 54 -15.01 -14.47 11.70
N ASN A 55 -15.08 -15.80 11.64
CA ASN A 55 -14.01 -16.67 11.11
C ASN A 55 -12.63 -16.39 11.71
N GLY A 56 -12.56 -16.14 13.03
CA GLY A 56 -11.30 -15.89 13.74
C GLY A 56 -10.79 -14.45 13.68
N CYS A 57 -11.52 -13.53 13.04
CA CYS A 57 -11.21 -12.09 13.04
C CYS A 57 -12.24 -11.32 13.88
N ALA A 58 -11.80 -10.31 14.62
CA ALA A 58 -12.67 -9.47 15.44
C ALA A 58 -13.41 -8.40 14.64
N LEU A 59 -12.87 -8.03 13.46
CA LEU A 59 -13.45 -7.02 12.58
C LEU A 59 -14.53 -7.57 11.66
N LEU A 60 -15.51 -6.73 11.35
CA LEU A 60 -16.54 -7.04 10.36
C LEU A 60 -15.92 -7.40 9.00
N PRO A 61 -16.40 -8.44 8.31
CA PRO A 61 -15.88 -8.86 7.01
C PRO A 61 -15.83 -7.73 5.97
N ILE A 62 -16.77 -6.78 6.03
CA ILE A 62 -16.80 -5.63 5.11
C ILE A 62 -15.58 -4.72 5.27
N ILE A 63 -15.08 -4.56 6.51
CA ILE A 63 -13.89 -3.74 6.79
C ILE A 63 -12.63 -4.46 6.29
N GLN A 64 -12.59 -5.78 6.43
CA GLN A 64 -11.48 -6.60 5.94
C GLN A 64 -11.35 -6.50 4.42
N ILE A 65 -12.45 -6.76 3.70
CA ILE A 65 -12.50 -6.68 2.24
C ILE A 65 -12.23 -5.24 1.79
N GLY A 66 -12.80 -4.26 2.48
CA GLY A 66 -12.57 -2.84 2.23
C GLY A 66 -11.09 -2.49 2.28
N LEU A 67 -10.41 -2.81 3.38
CA LEU A 67 -8.98 -2.53 3.54
C LEU A 67 -8.13 -3.20 2.45
N LEU A 68 -8.44 -4.44 2.11
CA LEU A 68 -7.71 -5.17 1.08
C LEU A 68 -7.86 -4.48 -0.27
N LEU A 69 -9.09 -4.16 -0.68
CA LEU A 69 -9.35 -3.42 -1.92
C LEU A 69 -8.66 -2.05 -1.91
N PHE A 70 -8.74 -1.32 -0.80
CA PHE A 70 -8.03 -0.04 -0.66
C PHE A 70 -6.51 -0.18 -0.79
N GLY A 71 -5.92 -1.24 -0.23
CA GLY A 71 -4.49 -1.52 -0.38
C GLY A 71 -4.09 -1.79 -1.81
N VAL A 72 -4.83 -2.63 -2.53
CA VAL A 72 -4.56 -2.97 -3.94
C VAL A 72 -4.73 -1.75 -4.84
N ILE A 73 -5.88 -1.08 -4.74
CA ILE A 73 -6.18 0.12 -5.54
C ILE A 73 -5.16 1.22 -5.22
N GLY A 74 -4.96 1.50 -3.93
CA GLY A 74 -3.99 2.50 -3.46
C GLY A 74 -2.57 2.21 -3.92
N GLY A 75 -2.11 0.96 -3.81
CA GLY A 75 -0.78 0.54 -4.26
C GLY A 75 -0.57 0.69 -5.78
N PHE A 76 -1.59 0.41 -6.58
CA PHE A 76 -1.54 0.63 -8.03
C PHE A 76 -1.45 2.13 -8.38
N PHE A 77 -2.31 2.96 -7.78
CA PHE A 77 -2.29 4.41 -8.01
C PHE A 77 -0.99 5.06 -7.52
N LEU A 78 -0.48 4.61 -6.37
CA LEU A 78 0.81 5.04 -5.84
C LEU A 78 1.95 4.69 -6.78
N GLY A 79 1.96 3.46 -7.32
CA GLY A 79 2.92 3.05 -8.33
C GLY A 79 2.90 3.91 -9.57
N ARG A 80 1.70 4.21 -10.09
CA ARG A 80 1.54 5.07 -11.27
C ARG A 80 2.04 6.48 -11.01
N PHE A 81 1.73 7.03 -9.84
CA PHE A 81 2.14 8.35 -9.43
C PHE A 81 3.67 8.45 -9.28
N TRP A 82 4.29 7.53 -8.55
CA TRP A 82 5.75 7.51 -8.40
C TRP A 82 6.48 7.23 -9.71
N TRP A 83 5.94 6.35 -10.56
CA TRP A 83 6.50 6.12 -11.89
C TRP A 83 6.57 7.41 -12.71
N ARG A 84 5.47 8.18 -12.74
CA ARG A 84 5.43 9.48 -13.42
C ARG A 84 6.47 10.43 -12.84
N MET A 85 6.55 10.54 -11.52
CA MET A 85 7.47 11.44 -10.83
C MET A 85 8.96 11.10 -11.12
N ILE A 86 9.32 9.81 -11.07
CA ILE A 86 10.71 9.35 -11.15
C ILE A 86 11.20 9.27 -12.60
N TYR A 87 10.39 8.69 -13.49
CA TYR A 87 10.83 8.33 -14.85
C TYR A 87 10.38 9.31 -15.93
N ILE A 88 9.23 9.96 -15.77
CA ILE A 88 8.69 10.91 -16.76
C ILE A 88 9.13 12.33 -16.40
N GLU A 89 8.75 12.80 -15.22
CA GLU A 89 9.04 14.17 -14.75
C GLU A 89 10.49 14.32 -14.29
N LYS A 90 11.16 13.22 -13.93
CA LYS A 90 12.54 13.18 -13.41
C LYS A 90 12.76 14.25 -12.35
N VAL A 91 11.85 14.34 -11.38
CA VAL A 91 11.85 15.41 -10.36
C VAL A 91 13.21 15.52 -9.63
N TRP A 92 13.94 14.41 -9.52
CA TRP A 92 15.29 14.35 -8.96
C TRP A 92 16.37 15.11 -9.77
N ALA A 93 16.19 15.28 -11.08
CA ALA A 93 17.15 15.97 -11.95
C ALA A 93 16.87 17.47 -12.09
N LYS A 94 15.64 17.91 -11.80
CA LYS A 94 15.20 19.30 -11.98
C LYS A 94 15.74 20.26 -10.90
N LYS A 95 16.26 19.73 -9.78
CA LYS A 95 16.70 20.53 -8.62
C LYS A 95 18.07 21.23 -8.80
N ASN A 96 18.79 20.99 -9.91
CA ASN A 96 20.16 21.48 -10.12
C ASN A 96 20.32 22.57 -11.21
N ASN A 97 19.26 23.31 -11.59
CA ASN A 97 19.36 24.51 -12.44
C ASN A 97 18.84 25.74 -11.70
#